data_AF-A0A6C0L985-F1
#
_entry.id   AF-A0A6C0L985-F1
#
_cell.length_a   1.000
_cell.length_b   1.000
_cell.length_c   1.000
_cell.angle_alpha   90.00
_cell.angle_beta   90.00
_cell.angle_gamma   90.00
#
_symmetry.space_group_name_H-M   'P 1'
#
loop_
_entity.id
_entity.type
_entity.pdbx_description
1 polymer ?
#
loop_
_entity_poly.entity_id
_entity_poly.type
_entity_poly.pdbx_seq_one_letter_code
_entity_poly.pdbx_strand_id
1 'polypeptide(L)'
;MTNFNFIPDSSTRCMICNGHEAVSQLELWDWMEKFNPPSSEGFMWTSHPNIYKIKNKMLSLSNNPGHSGASFAITIHHLKFIAKHGMQKYRETFY
;
A
#
# COMPACT_ATOMS: atom_id res chain seq x y z
N MET A 1 -0.21 -13.61 -7.82
CA MET A 1 0.15 -12.18 -7.58
C MET A 1 -0.63 -11.31 -8.55
N THR A 2 -1.15 -10.17 -8.09
CA THR A 2 -1.82 -9.18 -8.96
C THR A 2 -0.82 -8.58 -9.94
N ASN A 3 -1.23 -8.37 -11.20
CA ASN A 3 -0.38 -7.77 -12.24
C ASN A 3 -0.46 -6.24 -12.20
N PHE A 4 0.67 -5.57 -11.97
CA PHE A 4 0.81 -4.11 -11.90
C PHE A 4 1.64 -3.52 -13.05
N ASN A 5 1.80 -4.23 -14.18
CA ASN A 5 2.62 -3.78 -15.32
C ASN A 5 2.14 -2.47 -15.98
N PHE A 6 0.92 -2.01 -15.67
CA PHE A 6 0.40 -0.72 -16.11
C PHE A 6 1.04 0.48 -15.37
N ILE A 7 1.75 0.25 -14.25
CA ILE A 7 2.53 1.28 -13.56
C ILE A 7 3.90 1.34 -14.26
N PRO A 8 4.30 2.42 -14.95
CA PRO A 8 5.55 2.44 -15.71
C PRO A 8 6.79 2.37 -14.82
N ASP A 9 6.79 3.15 -13.74
CA ASP A 9 7.91 3.21 -12.78
C ASP A 9 8.08 1.88 -12.03
N SER A 10 9.23 1.25 -12.21
CA SER A 10 9.50 -0.09 -11.66
C SER A 10 9.60 -0.09 -10.14
N SER A 11 10.17 0.95 -9.55
CA SER A 11 10.30 1.09 -8.10
C SER A 11 8.94 1.20 -7.43
N THR A 12 8.08 2.10 -7.91
CA THR A 12 6.70 2.27 -7.44
C THR A 12 5.89 1.00 -7.63
N ARG A 13 6.03 0.34 -8.80
CA ARG A 13 5.39 -0.95 -9.07
C ARG A 13 5.78 -2.01 -8.05
N CYS A 14 7.08 -2.18 -7.76
CA CYS A 14 7.56 -3.13 -6.75
C CYS A 14 7.01 -2.81 -5.34
N MET A 15 7.02 -1.54 -4.95
CA MET A 15 6.50 -1.08 -3.66
C MET A 15 5.00 -1.40 -3.49
N ILE A 16 4.20 -1.17 -4.54
CA ILE A 16 2.76 -1.43 -4.52
C ILE A 16 2.48 -2.92 -4.58
N CYS A 17 3.23 -3.71 -5.37
CA CYS A 17 3.13 -5.17 -5.35
C CYS A 17 3.34 -5.73 -3.94
N ASN A 18 4.43 -5.30 -3.27
CA ASN A 18 4.77 -5.71 -1.91
C ASN A 18 3.70 -5.29 -0.90
N GLY A 19 3.22 -4.03 -0.98
CA GLY A 19 2.16 -3.53 -0.11
C GLY A 19 0.81 -4.24 -0.31
N HIS A 20 0.42 -4.49 -1.56
CA HIS A 20 -0.81 -5.19 -1.91
C HIS A 20 -0.80 -6.62 -1.39
N GLU A 21 0.32 -7.33 -1.56
CA GLU A 21 0.48 -8.68 -1.02
C GLU A 21 0.39 -8.69 0.51
N ALA A 22 1.05 -7.75 1.19
CA ALA A 22 0.98 -7.66 2.64
C ALA A 22 -0.44 -7.39 3.16
N VAL A 23 -1.16 -6.44 2.58
CA VAL A 23 -2.56 -6.14 2.97
C VAL A 23 -3.48 -7.31 2.68
N SER A 24 -3.27 -8.02 1.57
CA SER A 24 -4.06 -9.21 1.22
C SER A 24 -3.84 -10.36 2.19
N GLN A 25 -2.58 -10.65 2.54
CA GLN A 25 -2.27 -11.74 3.49
C GLN A 25 -2.70 -11.42 4.94
N LEU A 26 -2.86 -10.14 5.28
CA LEU A 26 -3.39 -9.70 6.58
C LEU A 26 -4.90 -9.51 6.60
N GLU A 27 -5.57 -9.66 5.46
CA GLU A 27 -7.02 -9.46 5.29
C GLU A 27 -7.49 -8.04 5.75
N LEU A 28 -6.66 -7.02 5.49
CA LEU A 28 -6.87 -5.65 5.98
C LEU A 28 -7.55 -4.70 4.98
N TRP A 29 -8.10 -5.20 3.87
CA TRP A 29 -8.67 -4.36 2.81
C TRP A 29 -9.85 -3.49 3.31
N ASP A 30 -10.81 -4.08 4.05
CA ASP A 30 -11.95 -3.36 4.62
C ASP A 30 -11.53 -2.25 5.61
N TRP A 31 -10.45 -2.50 6.35
CA TRP A 31 -9.88 -1.53 7.27
C TRP A 31 -9.16 -0.40 6.50
N MET A 32 -8.38 -0.76 5.48
CA MET A 32 -7.63 0.18 4.64
C MET A 32 -8.55 1.19 3.94
N GLU A 33 -9.71 0.73 3.47
CA GLU A 33 -10.73 1.58 2.86
C GLU A 33 -11.13 2.73 3.79
N LYS A 34 -11.43 2.40 5.05
CA LYS A 34 -12.04 3.29 6.04
C LYS A 34 -11.03 4.15 6.78
N PHE A 35 -9.87 3.60 7.11
CA PHE A 35 -8.90 4.26 7.99
C PHE A 35 -8.27 5.50 7.35
N ASN A 36 -8.35 6.64 8.03
CA ASN A 36 -7.54 7.81 7.73
C ASN A 36 -6.68 8.12 8.97
N PRO A 37 -5.36 8.33 8.81
CA PRO A 37 -4.54 8.78 9.92
C PRO A 37 -4.95 10.20 10.34
N PRO A 38 -4.64 10.62 11.58
CA PRO A 38 -4.80 12.02 11.98
C PRO A 38 -4.13 12.96 10.98
N SER A 39 -4.76 14.11 10.70
CA SER A 39 -4.25 15.08 9.72
C SER A 39 -2.88 15.65 10.09
N SER A 40 -2.51 15.62 11.36
CA SER A 40 -1.21 16.05 11.89
C SER A 40 -0.08 15.02 11.69
N GLU A 41 -0.40 13.76 11.34
CA GLU A 41 0.58 12.66 11.28
C GLU A 41 0.71 12.08 9.87
N GLY A 42 -0.40 11.83 9.18
CA GLY A 42 -0.38 11.08 7.93
C GLY A 42 0.11 9.62 8.11
N PHE A 43 0.27 8.90 6.99
CA PHE A 43 0.68 7.49 7.04
C PHE A 43 2.14 7.26 7.43
N MET A 44 2.96 8.31 7.36
CA MET A 44 4.38 8.23 7.73
C MET A 44 4.58 8.18 9.25
N TRP A 45 3.75 8.88 10.02
CA TRP A 45 3.95 9.08 11.46
C TRP A 45 2.88 8.41 12.33
N THR A 46 1.82 7.90 11.71
CA THR A 46 0.75 7.23 12.45
C THR A 46 1.24 6.01 13.23
N SER A 47 0.74 5.87 14.45
CA SER A 47 1.05 4.76 15.36
C SER A 47 -0.02 3.66 15.38
N HIS A 48 -0.90 3.63 14.38
CA HIS A 48 -1.99 2.65 14.36
C HIS A 48 -1.45 1.20 14.26
N PRO A 49 -1.89 0.24 15.10
CA PRO A 49 -1.36 -1.13 15.10
C PRO A 49 -1.38 -1.85 13.75
N ASN A 50 -2.43 -1.65 12.96
CA ASN A 50 -2.52 -2.24 11.61
C ASN A 50 -1.46 -1.69 10.64
N ILE A 51 -1.01 -0.45 10.81
CA ILE A 51 0.10 0.10 10.00
C ILE A 51 1.41 -0.62 10.34
N TYR A 52 1.68 -0.87 11.62
CA TYR A 52 2.83 -1.68 12.03
C TYR A 52 2.74 -3.13 11.53
N LYS A 53 1.56 -3.75 11.59
CA LYS A 53 1.35 -5.10 11.01
C LYS A 53 1.67 -5.11 9.51
N ILE A 54 1.15 -4.15 8.75
CA ILE A 54 1.40 -4.03 7.31
C ILE A 54 2.90 -3.84 7.04
N LYS A 55 3.54 -2.89 7.74
CA LYS A 55 4.97 -2.62 7.58
C LYS A 55 5.82 -3.87 7.87
N ASN A 56 5.58 -4.55 8.99
CA ASN A 56 6.31 -5.76 9.35
C ASN A 56 6.07 -6.88 8.35
N LYS A 57 4.83 -7.03 7.86
CA LYS A 57 4.51 -8.01 6.83
C LYS A 57 5.24 -7.72 5.53
N MET A 58 5.22 -6.47 5.05
CA MET A 58 5.95 -6.01 3.87
C MET A 58 7.44 -6.32 3.96
N LEU A 59 8.05 -6.11 5.14
CA LEU A 59 9.47 -6.40 5.40
C LEU A 59 9.78 -7.91 5.35
N SER A 60 8.83 -8.76 5.74
CA SER A 60 8.99 -10.22 5.78
C SER A 60 8.81 -10.93 4.43
N LEU A 61 8.26 -10.25 3.42
CA LEU A 61 8.03 -10.84 2.10
C LEU A 61 9.34 -10.92 1.31
N SER A 62 9.47 -11.96 0.48
CA SER A 62 10.66 -12.15 -0.38
C SER A 62 10.83 -11.06 -1.45
N ASN A 63 9.75 -10.33 -1.77
CA ASN A 63 9.73 -9.23 -2.73
C ASN A 63 9.90 -7.85 -2.09
N ASN A 64 10.45 -7.78 -0.87
CA ASN A 64 10.65 -6.51 -0.15
C ASN A 64 11.61 -5.58 -0.91
N PRO A 65 11.13 -4.43 -1.45
CA PRO A 65 11.99 -3.48 -2.17
C PRO A 65 12.75 -2.52 -1.24
N GLY A 66 12.53 -2.62 0.07
CA GLY A 66 12.85 -1.57 1.03
C GLY A 66 11.88 -0.39 0.94
N HIS A 67 11.63 0.27 2.09
CA HIS A 67 10.78 1.45 2.16
C HIS A 67 11.39 2.51 3.08
N SER A 68 11.43 3.75 2.61
CA SER A 68 11.55 4.91 3.50
C SER A 68 10.17 5.22 4.11
N GLY A 69 10.11 6.10 5.11
CA GLY A 69 8.83 6.54 5.66
C GLY A 69 7.92 7.22 4.60
N ALA A 70 8.53 7.97 3.68
CA ALA A 70 7.82 8.63 2.58
C ALA A 70 7.30 7.62 1.54
N SER A 71 8.14 6.67 1.11
CA SER A 71 7.73 5.67 0.11
C SER A 71 6.67 4.72 0.67
N PHE A 72 6.75 4.40 1.97
CA PHE A 72 5.71 3.68 2.67
C PHE A 72 4.38 4.45 2.63
N ALA A 73 4.39 5.73 3.00
CA ALA A 73 3.17 6.55 3.00
C ALA A 73 2.53 6.63 1.59
N ILE A 74 3.33 6.84 0.55
CA ILE A 74 2.86 6.83 -0.86
C ILE A 74 2.25 5.47 -1.21
N THR A 75 2.92 4.38 -0.85
CA THR A 75 2.40 3.02 -1.09
C THR A 75 1.04 2.83 -0.44
N ILE A 76 0.88 3.21 0.83
CA ILE A 76 -0.41 3.10 1.54
C ILE A 76 -1.50 3.94 0.87
N HIS A 77 -1.18 5.12 0.32
CA HIS A 77 -2.15 5.90 -0.45
C HIS A 77 -2.66 5.16 -1.70
N HIS A 78 -1.78 4.48 -2.44
CA HIS A 78 -2.20 3.64 -3.57
C HIS A 78 -3.08 2.47 -3.12
N LEU A 79 -2.71 1.78 -2.04
CA LEU A 79 -3.52 0.67 -1.52
C LEU A 79 -4.88 1.14 -1.03
N LYS A 80 -4.96 2.31 -0.41
CA LYS A 80 -6.21 2.93 0.00
C LYS A 80 -7.09 3.32 -1.19
N PHE A 81 -6.49 3.85 -2.26
CA PHE A 81 -7.23 4.12 -3.51
C PHE A 81 -7.83 2.82 -4.06
N ILE A 82 -7.04 1.75 -4.14
CA ILE A 82 -7.48 0.42 -4.58
C ILE A 82 -8.61 -0.09 -3.69
N ALA A 83 -8.50 0.04 -2.36
CA ALA A 83 -9.52 -0.39 -1.41
C ALA A 83 -10.86 0.35 -1.63
N LYS A 84 -10.82 1.66 -1.91
CA LYS A 84 -12.02 2.49 -2.10
C LYS A 84 -12.67 2.39 -3.47
N HIS A 85 -11.88 2.14 -4.50
CA HIS A 85 -12.30 2.32 -5.89
C HIS A 85 -12.17 1.06 -6.74
N GLY A 86 -11.46 0.05 -6.23
CA GLY A 86 -11.16 -1.17 -6.95
C GLY A 86 -9.99 -1.01 -7.93
N MET A 87 -9.45 -2.15 -8.34
CA MET A 87 -8.29 -2.24 -9.23
C MET A 87 -8.56 -1.68 -10.64
N GLN A 88 -9.82 -1.76 -11.12
CA GLN A 88 -10.17 -1.23 -12.44
C GLN A 88 -9.98 0.30 -12.48
N LYS A 89 -10.59 1.03 -11.55
CA LYS A 89 -10.42 2.49 -11.46
C LYS A 89 -8.97 2.88 -11.20
N TYR A 90 -8.22 2.06 -10.48
CA TYR A 90 -6.81 2.30 -10.25
C TYR A 90 -5.97 2.17 -11.53
N ARG A 91 -6.31 1.23 -12.42
CA ARG A 91 -5.66 1.13 -13.75
C ARG A 91 -5.93 2.37 -14.60
N GLU A 92 -7.15 2.89 -14.56
CA GLU A 92 -7.54 4.08 -15.31
C GLU A 92 -6.77 5.34 -14.91
N THR A 93 -6.10 5.39 -13.74
CA THR A 93 -5.26 6.54 -13.36
C THR A 93 -3.90 6.60 -14.07
N PHE A 94 -3.57 5.59 -14.89
CA PHE A 94 -2.30 5.50 -15.62
C PHE A 94 -2.47 5.60 -17.15
N TYR A 95 -3.70 5.85 -17.64
CA TYR A 95 -4.05 5.96 -19.06
C TYR A 95 -4.78 7.27 -19.37
#